data_AF-A0A954YUJ0-F1
#
_entry.id   AF-A0A954YUJ0-F1
#
_cell.length_a   1.000
_cell.length_b   1.000
_cell.length_c   1.000
_cell.angle_alpha   90.00
_cell.angle_beta   90.00
_cell.angle_gamma   90.00
#
_symmetry.space_group_name_H-M   'P 1'
#
loop_
_entity.id
_entity.type
_entity.pdbx_description
1 polymer ?
#
loop_
_entity_poly.entity_id
_entity_poly.type
_entity_poly.pdbx_seq_one_letter_code
_entity_poly.pdbx_strand_id
1 'polypeptide(L)'
;MKIRSSLASVVWTSLLTIVASGCSAPHATVELIHPFEFGRQQSVKLDSEWAHYDCNPGESVARLLCEWPLPGSHYGKKEYELYLQLPASSGVFEVGAPIESFAGDTIASDSSSQSLGSGGNVISGFLIQRTGRLRGLTHITAGQVEIKCGSQCRGMLSLVCADETEIVGEFVARPGYDMTAFERDHQVDIANAKAVAQGKPLPEPAVKRP
;
A
#
# COMPACT_ATOMS: atom_id res chain seq x y z
N MET A 1 48.00 20.85 51.09
CA MET A 1 47.88 21.11 49.64
C MET A 1 46.95 20.05 49.04
N LYS A 2 46.08 20.40 48.08
CA LYS A 2 44.97 19.62 47.44
C LYS A 2 43.60 19.83 48.12
N ILE A 3 42.88 20.88 47.71
CA ILE A 3 41.99 21.08 46.54
C ILE A 3 40.58 20.53 46.82
N ARG A 4 39.68 21.49 47.10
CA ARG A 4 38.22 21.35 47.14
C ARG A 4 37.72 21.31 45.69
N SER A 5 36.93 20.31 45.32
CA SER A 5 36.16 20.33 44.07
C SER A 5 34.66 20.41 44.41
N SER A 6 34.08 21.52 43.98
CA SER A 6 32.69 21.91 44.14
C SER A 6 31.80 21.14 43.17
N LEU A 7 30.74 20.50 43.68
CA LEU A 7 29.69 19.87 42.87
C LEU A 7 28.66 20.95 42.50
N ALA A 8 28.76 21.50 41.29
CA ALA A 8 27.73 22.34 40.71
C ALA A 8 26.68 21.44 40.03
N SER A 9 25.54 21.26 40.70
CA SER A 9 24.37 20.58 40.19
C SER A 9 23.65 21.49 39.20
N VAL A 10 23.76 21.20 37.90
CA VAL A 10 23.02 21.89 36.85
C VAL A 10 21.67 21.19 36.70
N VAL A 11 20.65 21.79 37.30
CA VAL A 11 19.25 21.36 37.18
C VAL A 11 18.76 21.71 35.77
N TRP A 12 18.68 20.70 34.92
CA TRP A 12 18.14 20.79 33.56
C TRP A 12 16.61 20.66 33.61
N THR A 13 15.92 21.75 33.90
CA THR A 13 14.46 21.84 33.76
C THR A 13 14.11 21.94 32.28
N SER A 14 13.94 20.77 31.64
CA SER A 14 13.35 20.68 30.31
C SER A 14 11.88 21.03 30.40
N LEU A 15 11.54 22.22 29.89
CA LEU A 15 10.20 22.71 29.66
C LEU A 15 9.55 21.81 28.58
N LEU A 16 8.88 20.75 29.02
CA LEU A 16 8.12 19.85 28.14
C LEU A 16 6.82 20.57 27.73
N THR A 17 6.90 21.40 26.69
CA THR A 17 5.72 22.02 26.09
C THR A 17 4.98 20.94 25.30
N ILE A 18 4.05 20.24 25.96
CA ILE A 18 3.07 19.36 25.31
C ILE A 18 2.10 20.27 24.55
N VAL A 19 2.43 20.57 23.30
CA VAL A 19 1.47 21.15 22.36
C VAL A 19 0.55 20.02 21.94
N ALA A 20 -0.53 19.82 22.71
CA ALA A 20 -1.68 19.04 22.30
C ALA A 20 -2.49 19.84 21.25
N SER A 21 -1.89 20.12 20.10
CA SER A 21 -2.66 20.53 18.93
C SER A 21 -3.25 19.27 18.33
N GLY A 22 -4.59 19.21 18.27
CA GLY A 22 -5.38 18.15 17.65
C GLY A 22 -5.19 18.05 16.14
N CYS A 23 -3.94 17.94 15.70
CA CYS A 23 -3.59 17.58 14.34
C CYS A 23 -4.00 16.13 14.14
N SER A 24 -5.01 15.92 13.31
CA SER A 24 -5.31 14.62 12.72
C SER A 24 -4.00 14.05 12.15
N ALA A 25 -3.56 12.90 12.64
CA ALA A 25 -2.43 12.21 12.04
C ALA A 25 -2.81 11.78 10.60
N PRO A 26 -1.86 11.82 9.63
CA PRO A 26 -2.14 11.33 8.29
C PRO A 26 -2.59 9.87 8.34
N HIS A 27 -3.50 9.51 7.45
CA HIS A 27 -3.99 8.14 7.35
C HIS A 27 -3.11 7.27 6.46
N ALA A 28 -2.29 7.84 5.59
CA ALA A 28 -1.32 7.09 4.81
C ALA A 28 -0.05 7.91 4.63
N THR A 29 1.07 7.34 5.06
CA THR A 29 2.40 7.92 4.90
C THR A 29 3.28 6.88 4.23
N VAL A 30 3.77 7.20 3.03
CA VAL A 30 4.66 6.34 2.26
C VAL A 30 5.84 7.12 1.71
N GLU A 31 6.94 6.41 1.51
CA GLU A 31 8.12 6.86 0.78
C GLU A 31 8.24 6.03 -0.49
N LEU A 32 8.24 6.71 -1.64
CA LEU A 32 8.59 6.12 -2.92
C LEU A 32 10.09 6.28 -3.14
N ILE A 33 10.79 5.17 -3.33
CA ILE A 33 12.22 5.14 -3.60
C ILE A 33 12.39 4.74 -5.07
N HIS A 34 12.92 5.65 -5.88
CA HIS A 34 13.11 5.47 -7.30
C HIS A 34 14.61 5.26 -7.60
N PRO A 35 15.08 4.03 -7.85
CA PRO A 35 16.51 3.71 -7.90
C PRO A 35 17.26 4.41 -9.05
N PHE A 36 16.56 4.79 -10.12
CA PHE A 36 17.14 5.44 -11.31
C PHE A 36 16.92 6.96 -11.38
N GLU A 37 16.30 7.55 -10.36
CA GLU A 37 16.16 8.99 -10.22
C GLU A 37 17.31 9.56 -9.38
N PHE A 38 17.54 10.87 -9.49
CA PHE A 38 18.62 11.55 -8.78
C PHE A 38 18.09 12.69 -7.92
N GLY A 39 18.82 13.01 -6.85
CA GLY A 39 18.50 14.13 -5.96
C GLY A 39 17.15 13.95 -5.27
N ARG A 40 16.33 15.02 -5.25
CA ARG A 40 15.03 15.01 -4.57
C ARG A 40 13.98 14.10 -5.21
N GLN A 41 14.24 13.58 -6.41
CA GLN A 41 13.35 12.65 -7.09
C GLN A 41 13.65 11.20 -6.75
N GLN A 42 14.79 10.91 -6.10
CA GLN A 42 15.16 9.55 -5.70
C GLN A 42 14.30 9.03 -4.53
N SER A 43 13.88 9.93 -3.64
CA SER A 43 13.04 9.62 -2.49
C SER A 43 11.92 10.66 -2.43
N VAL A 44 10.68 10.19 -2.53
CA VAL A 44 9.48 11.02 -2.56
C VAL A 44 8.58 10.62 -1.40
N LYS A 45 8.45 11.51 -0.42
CA LYS A 45 7.56 11.31 0.73
C LYS A 45 6.17 11.83 0.42
N LEU A 46 5.17 10.98 0.68
CA LEU A 46 3.77 11.24 0.43
C LEU A 46 2.99 11.05 1.72
N ASP A 47 2.19 12.05 2.07
CA ASP A 47 1.30 12.04 3.24
C ASP A 47 -0.12 12.35 2.80
N SER A 48 -1.10 11.59 3.29
CA SER A 48 -2.50 11.77 2.89
C SER A 48 -3.48 11.36 3.98
N GLU A 49 -4.67 11.94 3.93
CA GLU A 49 -5.85 11.52 4.70
C GLU A 49 -6.73 10.52 3.93
N TRP A 50 -6.41 10.24 2.66
CA TRP A 50 -7.19 9.35 1.78
C TRP A 50 -6.59 7.95 1.75
N ALA A 51 -7.09 7.10 2.65
CA ALA A 51 -6.84 5.67 2.67
C ALA A 51 -8.18 4.95 2.87
N HIS A 52 -8.52 4.10 1.92
CA HIS A 52 -9.83 3.49 1.79
C HIS A 52 -9.68 1.97 1.78
N TYR A 53 -10.47 1.31 2.62
CA TYR A 53 -10.50 -0.14 2.70
C TYR A 53 -11.92 -0.63 2.50
N ASP A 54 -12.10 -1.52 1.54
CA ASP A 54 -13.39 -2.15 1.26
C ASP A 54 -13.28 -3.67 1.35
N CYS A 55 -14.24 -4.28 2.01
CA CYS A 55 -14.32 -5.72 2.20
C CYS A 55 -15.79 -6.10 2.22
N ASN A 56 -16.28 -6.72 1.14
CA ASN A 56 -17.65 -7.17 1.08
C ASN A 56 -17.87 -8.32 2.09
N PRO A 57 -19.02 -8.34 2.80
CA PRO A 57 -19.34 -9.45 3.69
C PRO A 57 -19.30 -10.80 2.96
N GLY A 58 -18.49 -11.73 3.45
CA GLY A 58 -18.35 -13.07 2.87
C GLY A 58 -17.31 -13.18 1.73
N GLU A 59 -16.69 -12.08 1.31
CA GLU A 59 -15.55 -12.13 0.39
C GLU A 59 -14.24 -12.36 1.16
N SER A 60 -13.36 -13.18 0.59
CA SER A 60 -12.00 -13.38 1.13
C SER A 60 -11.00 -12.34 0.64
N VAL A 61 -11.42 -11.50 -0.33
CA VAL A 61 -10.60 -10.45 -0.93
C VAL A 61 -11.10 -9.11 -0.44
N ALA A 62 -10.18 -8.33 0.11
CA ALA A 62 -10.36 -6.93 0.42
C ALA A 62 -9.59 -6.06 -0.56
N ARG A 63 -10.02 -4.80 -0.65
CA ARG A 63 -9.49 -3.78 -1.56
C ARG A 63 -8.94 -2.63 -0.73
N LEU A 64 -7.68 -2.27 -0.96
CA LEU A 64 -7.06 -1.07 -0.37
C LEU A 64 -6.82 -0.07 -1.50
N LEU A 65 -7.26 1.17 -1.31
CA LEU A 65 -6.93 2.30 -2.17
C LEU A 65 -6.36 3.43 -1.31
N CYS A 66 -5.10 3.77 -1.54
CA CYS A 66 -4.46 4.92 -0.94
C CYS A 66 -4.21 5.96 -2.03
N GLU A 67 -4.54 7.22 -1.76
CA GLU A 67 -4.44 8.30 -2.74
C GLU A 67 -3.67 9.45 -2.13
N TRP A 68 -2.69 10.02 -2.84
CA TRP A 68 -1.89 11.13 -2.35
C TRP A 68 -1.88 12.31 -3.32
N PRO A 69 -1.83 13.55 -2.80
CA PRO A 69 -1.57 14.72 -3.62
C PRO A 69 -0.07 14.82 -3.95
N LEU A 70 0.37 15.98 -4.45
CA LEU A 70 1.80 16.26 -4.63
C LEU A 70 2.58 16.19 -3.30
N PRO A 71 3.87 15.81 -3.34
CA PRO A 71 4.72 15.78 -2.16
C PRO A 71 4.73 17.11 -1.42
N GLY A 72 4.59 17.06 -0.09
CA GLY A 72 4.50 18.25 0.76
C GLY A 72 3.14 18.95 0.77
N SER A 73 2.15 18.45 0.02
CA SER A 73 0.76 18.88 0.14
C SER A 73 -0.05 17.82 0.90
N HIS A 74 -1.09 18.27 1.62
CA HIS A 74 -2.11 17.40 2.22
C HIS A 74 -3.44 17.44 1.46
N TYR A 75 -3.57 18.39 0.54
CA TYR A 75 -4.80 18.65 -0.21
C TYR A 75 -4.51 18.85 -1.70
N GLY A 76 -5.54 18.74 -2.54
CA GLY A 76 -5.46 19.01 -3.97
C GLY A 76 -5.84 17.81 -4.81
N LYS A 77 -5.37 17.81 -6.06
CA LYS A 77 -5.58 16.69 -6.97
C LYS A 77 -4.79 15.47 -6.48
N LYS A 78 -5.37 14.30 -6.66
CA LYS A 78 -4.76 13.01 -6.35
C LYS A 78 -3.81 12.67 -7.48
N GLU A 79 -2.51 12.84 -7.23
CA GLU A 79 -1.47 12.66 -8.24
C GLU A 79 -0.83 11.28 -8.16
N TYR A 80 -1.00 10.58 -7.03
CA TYR A 80 -0.52 9.22 -6.80
C TYR A 80 -1.67 8.37 -6.26
N GLU A 81 -1.87 7.17 -6.81
CA GLU A 81 -2.93 6.25 -6.40
C GLU A 81 -2.34 4.83 -6.31
N LEU A 82 -2.36 4.22 -5.13
CA LEU A 82 -1.94 2.84 -4.88
C LEU A 82 -3.19 1.99 -4.63
N TYR A 83 -3.41 1.00 -5.48
CA TYR A 83 -4.50 0.04 -5.34
C TYR A 83 -3.94 -1.35 -5.09
N LEU A 84 -4.44 -2.04 -4.05
CA LEU A 84 -4.08 -3.42 -3.70
C LEU A 84 -5.33 -4.31 -3.53
N GLN A 85 -5.23 -5.55 -4.02
CA GLN A 85 -6.08 -6.66 -3.63
C GLN A 85 -5.38 -7.49 -2.56
N LEU A 86 -6.03 -7.63 -1.41
CA LEU A 86 -5.47 -8.20 -0.18
C LEU A 86 -6.39 -9.28 0.38
N PRO A 87 -5.92 -10.18 1.25
CA PRO A 87 -6.79 -11.03 2.04
C PRO A 87 -7.64 -10.18 2.99
N ALA A 88 -8.89 -10.57 3.20
CA ALA A 88 -9.80 -9.92 4.15
C ALA A 88 -9.44 -10.16 5.64
N SER A 89 -8.33 -10.86 5.92
CA SER A 89 -7.87 -11.24 7.26
C SER A 89 -6.67 -10.40 7.70
N SER A 90 -6.41 -10.41 9.02
CA SER A 90 -5.17 -9.85 9.56
C SER A 90 -4.02 -10.83 9.39
N GLY A 91 -2.80 -10.32 9.19
CA GLY A 91 -1.62 -11.14 8.98
C GLY A 91 -0.51 -10.39 8.27
N VAL A 92 0.58 -11.09 7.98
CA VAL A 92 1.64 -10.64 7.08
C VAL A 92 1.52 -11.46 5.81
N PHE A 93 1.47 -10.79 4.67
CA PHE A 93 1.24 -11.45 3.41
C PHE A 93 2.23 -11.00 2.34
N GLU A 94 2.63 -11.94 1.49
CA GLU A 94 3.56 -11.70 0.38
C GLU A 94 2.81 -11.46 -0.93
N VAL A 95 3.29 -10.50 -1.73
CA VAL A 95 2.75 -10.27 -3.08
C VAL A 95 2.89 -11.53 -3.93
N GLY A 96 1.84 -11.88 -4.67
CA GLY A 96 1.77 -13.11 -5.45
C GLY A 96 1.33 -14.35 -4.67
N ALA A 97 1.30 -14.29 -3.33
CA ALA A 97 0.76 -15.38 -2.53
C ALA A 97 -0.73 -15.60 -2.82
N PRO A 98 -1.20 -16.86 -2.85
CA PRO A 98 -2.62 -17.16 -3.00
C PRO A 98 -3.41 -16.64 -1.80
N ILE A 99 -4.55 -16.01 -2.09
CA ILE A 99 -5.52 -15.61 -1.09
C ILE A 99 -6.42 -16.82 -0.84
N GLU A 100 -6.20 -17.49 0.29
CA GLU A 100 -7.04 -18.60 0.72
C GLU A 100 -8.48 -18.11 0.91
N SER A 101 -9.41 -18.71 0.16
CA SER A 101 -10.83 -18.49 0.41
C SER A 101 -11.15 -19.10 1.78
N PHE A 102 -11.52 -18.26 2.76
CA PHE A 102 -12.17 -18.72 3.98
C PHE A 102 -13.53 -19.33 3.60
N ALA A 103 -13.51 -20.58 3.15
CA ALA A 103 -14.70 -21.38 2.92
C ALA A 103 -15.29 -21.67 4.30
N GLY A 104 -16.18 -20.78 4.77
CA GLY A 104 -17.06 -21.11 5.88
C GLY A 104 -17.85 -22.37 5.51
N ASP A 105 -17.63 -23.45 6.26
CA ASP A 105 -18.46 -24.66 6.33
C ASP A 105 -18.96 -25.25 4.99
N THR A 106 -18.13 -25.27 3.95
CA THR A 106 -18.47 -26.05 2.76
C THR A 106 -18.06 -27.50 2.99
N ILE A 107 -19.05 -28.32 3.33
CA ILE A 107 -19.00 -29.78 3.54
C ILE A 107 -17.97 -30.43 2.60
N ALA A 108 -17.03 -31.16 3.21
CA ALA A 108 -15.97 -31.93 2.57
C ALA A 108 -16.44 -32.58 1.27
N SER A 109 -16.09 -31.98 0.14
CA SER A 109 -16.27 -32.57 -1.17
C SER A 109 -14.92 -33.11 -1.61
N ASP A 110 -14.89 -34.41 -1.85
CA ASP A 110 -13.70 -35.23 -1.96
C ASP A 110 -12.65 -34.68 -2.93
N SER A 111 -11.41 -34.68 -2.41
CA SER A 111 -10.23 -34.13 -3.04
C SER A 111 -9.71 -35.07 -4.14
N SER A 112 -10.20 -34.90 -5.37
CA SER A 112 -9.49 -35.39 -6.56
C SER A 112 -8.74 -34.23 -7.21
N SER A 113 -7.42 -34.27 -7.01
CA SER A 113 -6.37 -33.42 -7.55
C SER A 113 -6.52 -33.09 -9.04
N GLN A 114 -7.02 -31.88 -9.34
CA GLN A 114 -6.79 -31.22 -10.62
C GLN A 114 -6.96 -29.69 -10.48
N SER A 115 -6.03 -29.00 -9.80
CA SER A 115 -5.99 -27.52 -9.78
C SER A 115 -4.98 -26.96 -10.81
N LEU A 116 -4.98 -27.50 -12.03
CA LEU A 116 -4.41 -26.76 -13.16
C LEU A 116 -5.47 -25.78 -13.67
N GLY A 117 -5.31 -24.50 -13.33
CA GLY A 117 -5.84 -23.39 -14.13
C GLY A 117 -6.97 -22.55 -13.55
N SER A 118 -7.41 -22.76 -12.31
CA SER A 118 -8.37 -21.82 -11.72
C SER A 118 -7.62 -20.58 -11.24
N GLY A 119 -7.92 -19.43 -11.84
CA GLY A 119 -7.29 -18.13 -11.58
C GLY A 119 -7.54 -17.63 -10.16
N GLY A 120 -6.93 -18.30 -9.19
CA GLY A 120 -7.00 -17.99 -7.77
C GLY A 120 -6.68 -16.53 -7.50
N ASN A 121 -7.37 -15.96 -6.52
CA ASN A 121 -7.07 -14.61 -6.08
C ASN A 121 -5.66 -14.62 -5.47
N VAL A 122 -4.83 -13.69 -5.90
CA VAL A 122 -3.47 -13.50 -5.38
C VAL A 122 -3.34 -12.07 -4.93
N ILE A 123 -2.41 -11.84 -4.02
CA ILE A 123 -2.08 -10.48 -3.60
C ILE A 123 -1.44 -9.75 -4.76
N SER A 124 -2.08 -8.67 -5.18
CA SER A 124 -1.69 -7.94 -6.39
C SER A 124 -2.08 -6.47 -6.27
N GLY A 125 -1.49 -5.63 -7.11
CA GLY A 125 -1.83 -4.23 -7.15
C GLY A 125 -0.95 -3.44 -8.11
N PHE A 126 -1.15 -2.13 -8.14
CA PHE A 126 -0.41 -1.22 -8.98
C PHE A 126 -0.36 0.18 -8.35
N LEU A 127 0.61 0.97 -8.80
CA LEU A 127 0.76 2.39 -8.49
C LEU A 127 0.51 3.20 -9.76
N ILE A 128 -0.39 4.17 -9.69
CA ILE A 128 -0.56 5.22 -10.70
C ILE A 128 0.14 6.48 -10.23
N GLN A 129 0.94 7.07 -11.10
CA GLN A 129 1.55 8.38 -10.93
C GLN A 129 1.12 9.29 -12.08
N ARG A 130 0.37 10.35 -11.80
CA ARG A 130 -0.20 11.25 -12.83
C ARG A 130 0.75 12.38 -13.25
N THR A 131 1.83 12.59 -12.50
CA THR A 131 2.76 13.71 -12.67
C THR A 131 4.24 13.29 -12.64
N GLY A 132 5.13 14.18 -13.05
CA GLY A 132 6.58 13.93 -13.04
C GLY A 132 7.07 13.06 -14.20
N ARG A 133 8.37 12.68 -14.13
CA ARG A 133 9.06 11.94 -15.19
C ARG A 133 8.58 10.49 -15.30
N LEU A 134 8.33 9.87 -14.15
CA LEU A 134 7.81 8.50 -14.02
C LEU A 134 6.28 8.43 -14.10
N ARG A 135 5.64 9.40 -14.75
CA ARG A 135 4.18 9.38 -14.92
C ARG A 135 3.76 8.10 -15.66
N GLY A 136 2.69 7.48 -15.20
CA GLY A 136 2.18 6.23 -15.75
C GLY A 136 1.65 5.32 -14.67
N LEU A 137 1.53 4.05 -15.02
CA LEU A 137 1.13 2.98 -14.13
C LEU A 137 2.26 1.95 -14.07
N THR A 138 2.60 1.50 -12.87
CA THR A 138 3.56 0.43 -12.62
C THR A 138 2.91 -0.65 -11.73
N HIS A 139 3.12 -1.92 -12.07
CA HIS A 139 2.52 -3.04 -11.35
C HIS A 139 3.43 -3.50 -10.23
N ILE A 140 2.84 -3.98 -9.14
CA ILE A 140 3.61 -4.53 -8.02
C ILE A 140 4.02 -5.96 -8.36
N THR A 141 5.30 -6.26 -8.21
CA THR A 141 5.91 -7.55 -8.57
C THR A 141 6.33 -8.35 -7.36
N ALA A 142 6.65 -7.67 -6.25
CA ALA A 142 7.11 -8.32 -5.01
C ALA A 142 6.83 -7.43 -3.80
N GLY A 143 7.04 -8.00 -2.60
CA GLY A 143 6.96 -7.28 -1.34
C GLY A 143 6.04 -7.94 -0.32
N GLN A 144 5.84 -7.22 0.78
CA GLN A 144 5.05 -7.65 1.92
C GLN A 144 4.05 -6.57 2.35
N VAL A 145 2.90 -7.03 2.82
CA VAL A 145 1.85 -6.22 3.42
C VAL A 145 1.50 -6.81 4.78
N GLU A 146 1.66 -6.04 5.85
CA GLU A 146 1.14 -6.37 7.17
C GLU A 146 -0.23 -5.70 7.35
N ILE A 147 -1.25 -6.47 7.72
CA ILE A 147 -2.63 -6.00 7.89
C ILE A 147 -3.10 -6.34 9.31
N LYS A 148 -3.72 -5.34 9.96
CA LYS A 148 -4.47 -5.48 11.20
C LYS A 148 -5.87 -4.92 10.97
N CYS A 149 -6.84 -5.83 10.84
CA CYS A 149 -8.25 -5.53 10.69
C CYS A 149 -8.91 -5.35 12.07
N GLY A 150 -9.71 -4.31 12.22
CA GLY A 150 -10.53 -4.02 13.40
C GLY A 150 -11.70 -3.12 13.01
N SER A 151 -11.98 -2.09 13.80
CA SER A 151 -12.91 -1.03 13.39
C SER A 151 -12.38 -0.18 12.23
N GLN A 152 -11.06 -0.16 12.06
CA GLN A 152 -10.33 0.40 10.93
C GLN A 152 -9.29 -0.63 10.47
N CYS A 153 -8.95 -0.62 9.19
CA CYS A 153 -7.88 -1.46 8.67
C CYS A 153 -6.58 -0.66 8.70
N ARG A 154 -5.55 -1.16 9.40
CA ARG A 154 -4.24 -0.50 9.45
C ARG A 154 -3.14 -1.47 9.06
N GLY A 155 -2.02 -0.97 8.57
CA GLY A 155 -0.97 -1.84 8.09
C GLY A 155 0.33 -1.14 7.73
N MET A 156 1.30 -1.97 7.38
CA MET A 156 2.60 -1.56 6.84
C MET A 156 2.79 -2.14 5.44
N LEU A 157 3.48 -1.38 4.60
CA LEU A 157 3.76 -1.71 3.21
C LEU A 157 5.28 -1.74 3.01
N SER A 158 5.76 -2.77 2.32
CA SER A 158 7.11 -2.82 1.73
C SER A 158 6.98 -3.51 0.38
N LEU A 159 6.81 -2.74 -0.68
CA LEU A 159 6.42 -3.22 -2.00
C LEU A 159 7.48 -2.85 -3.04
N VAL A 160 7.61 -3.66 -4.07
CA VAL A 160 8.48 -3.41 -5.23
C VAL A 160 7.65 -3.45 -6.50
N CYS A 161 7.82 -2.44 -7.33
CA CYS A 161 7.12 -2.29 -8.60
C CYS A 161 7.95 -2.81 -9.78
N ALA A 162 7.32 -2.99 -10.93
CA ALA A 162 7.95 -3.50 -12.16
C ALA A 162 9.04 -2.57 -12.73
N ASP A 163 8.96 -1.27 -12.43
CA ASP A 163 9.97 -0.25 -12.75
C ASP A 163 11.04 -0.10 -11.65
N GLU A 164 11.10 -1.07 -10.73
CA GLU A 164 12.00 -1.10 -9.56
C GLU A 164 11.72 0.00 -8.52
N THR A 165 10.61 0.74 -8.62
CA THR A 165 10.17 1.65 -7.57
C THR A 165 9.82 0.86 -6.30
N GLU A 166 10.44 1.21 -5.17
CA GLU A 166 10.08 0.67 -3.87
C GLU A 166 9.06 1.59 -3.18
N ILE A 167 8.07 0.99 -2.50
CA ILE A 167 7.06 1.70 -1.71
C ILE A 167 7.16 1.20 -0.28
N VAL A 168 7.53 2.07 0.65
CA VAL A 168 7.64 1.72 2.07
C VAL A 168 6.82 2.69 2.91
N GLY A 169 6.00 2.19 3.82
CA GLY A 169 5.23 3.06 4.69
C GLY A 169 4.14 2.37 5.48
N GLU A 170 3.18 3.16 5.93
CA GLU A 170 2.06 2.72 6.75
C GLU A 170 0.75 3.37 6.32
N PHE A 171 -0.36 2.72 6.70
CA PHE A 171 -1.70 3.22 6.44
C PHE A 171 -2.68 2.89 7.57
N VAL A 172 -3.74 3.68 7.65
CA VAL A 172 -4.93 3.55 8.50
C VAL A 172 -6.13 3.86 7.61
N ALA A 173 -6.63 2.84 6.94
CA ALA A 173 -7.70 2.94 5.97
C ALA A 173 -9.09 2.85 6.61
N ARG A 174 -10.00 3.69 6.11
CA ARG A 174 -11.39 3.79 6.56
C ARG A 174 -12.33 3.10 5.57
N PRO A 175 -13.45 2.52 6.04
CA PRO A 175 -14.49 2.03 5.15
C PRO A 175 -15.26 3.17 4.47
N GLY A 176 -16.01 2.84 3.42
CA GLY A 176 -17.04 3.72 2.85
C GLY A 176 -16.66 4.50 1.59
N TYR A 177 -15.56 4.15 0.93
CA TYR A 177 -15.28 4.64 -0.43
C TYR A 177 -15.99 3.78 -1.47
N ASP A 178 -16.48 4.40 -2.56
CA ASP A 178 -17.04 3.67 -3.69
C ASP A 178 -15.92 3.05 -4.53
N MET A 179 -15.40 1.91 -4.06
CA MET A 179 -14.37 1.15 -4.75
C MET A 179 -14.86 0.60 -6.09
N THR A 180 -16.18 0.41 -6.25
CA THR A 180 -16.78 -0.14 -7.47
C THR A 180 -16.57 0.79 -8.66
N ALA A 181 -16.70 2.10 -8.45
CA ALA A 181 -16.44 3.09 -9.49
C ALA A 181 -14.97 3.06 -9.95
N PHE A 182 -14.03 3.02 -9.00
CA PHE A 182 -12.59 2.91 -9.30
C PHE A 182 -12.28 1.62 -10.06
N GLU A 183 -12.75 0.48 -9.58
CA GLU A 183 -12.48 -0.82 -10.21
C GLU A 183 -13.06 -0.92 -11.61
N ARG A 184 -14.24 -0.34 -11.85
CA ARG A 184 -14.84 -0.29 -13.18
C ARG A 184 -13.96 0.46 -14.19
N ASP A 185 -13.33 1.55 -13.75
CA ASP A 185 -12.50 2.38 -14.62
C ASP A 185 -11.10 1.76 -14.83
N HIS A 186 -10.70 0.82 -13.96
CA HIS A 186 -9.39 0.17 -13.95
C HIS A 186 -9.42 -1.36 -14.12
N GLN A 187 -10.49 -1.92 -14.70
CA GLN A 187 -10.65 -3.39 -14.83
C GLN A 187 -9.47 -4.08 -15.51
N VAL A 188 -8.92 -3.46 -16.57
CA VAL A 188 -7.79 -4.01 -17.32
C VAL A 188 -6.51 -3.99 -16.49
N ASP A 189 -6.27 -2.91 -15.75
CA ASP A 189 -5.09 -2.75 -14.90
C ASP A 189 -5.12 -3.74 -13.73
N ILE A 190 -6.30 -3.97 -13.14
CA ILE A 190 -6.50 -4.98 -12.09
C ILE A 190 -6.22 -6.39 -12.62
N ALA A 191 -6.75 -6.72 -13.81
CA ALA A 191 -6.48 -8.02 -14.43
C ALA A 191 -4.99 -8.22 -14.74
N ASN A 192 -4.31 -7.18 -15.22
CA ASN A 192 -2.87 -7.18 -15.48
C ASN A 192 -2.06 -7.32 -14.18
N ALA A 193 -2.43 -6.61 -13.12
CA ALA A 193 -1.79 -6.72 -11.80
C ALA A 193 -1.88 -8.16 -11.27
N LYS A 194 -3.05 -8.79 -11.39
CA LYS A 194 -3.24 -10.20 -11.01
C LYS A 194 -2.38 -11.13 -11.84
N ALA A 195 -2.25 -10.89 -13.14
CA ALA A 195 -1.37 -11.68 -14.01
C ALA A 195 0.11 -11.52 -13.65
N VAL A 196 0.57 -10.29 -13.41
CA VAL A 196 1.94 -9.96 -12.99
C VAL A 196 2.30 -10.64 -11.68
N ALA A 197 1.42 -10.53 -10.68
CA ALA A 197 1.62 -11.16 -9.37
C ALA A 197 1.68 -12.70 -9.47
N GLN A 198 1.07 -13.29 -10.50
CA GLN A 198 1.18 -14.73 -10.81
C GLN A 198 2.46 -15.08 -11.61
N GLY A 199 3.38 -14.13 -11.80
CA GLY A 199 4.59 -14.30 -12.60
C GLY A 199 4.35 -14.38 -14.11
N LYS A 200 3.16 -14.01 -14.59
CA LYS A 200 2.89 -13.96 -16.04
C LYS A 200 3.46 -12.66 -16.60
N PRO A 201 4.07 -12.70 -17.80
CA PRO A 201 4.52 -11.48 -18.45
C PRO A 201 3.32 -10.58 -18.73
N LEU A 202 3.53 -9.26 -18.60
CA LEU A 202 2.54 -8.29 -19.03
C LEU A 202 2.25 -8.48 -20.52
N PRO A 203 0.98 -8.38 -20.96
CA PRO A 203 0.71 -8.27 -22.37
C PRO A 203 1.48 -7.06 -22.91
N GLU A 204 2.27 -7.26 -23.96
CA GLU A 204 2.97 -6.15 -24.61
C GLU A 204 1.94 -5.05 -24.91
N PRO A 205 2.23 -3.79 -24.56
CA PRO A 205 1.32 -2.70 -24.87
C PRO A 205 1.07 -2.76 -26.36
N ALA A 206 -0.20 -2.87 -26.76
CA ALA A 206 -0.57 -2.89 -28.18
C ALA A 206 0.05 -1.64 -28.80
N VAL A 207 1.13 -1.84 -29.56
CA VAL A 207 1.88 -0.75 -30.18
C VAL A 207 0.88 -0.03 -31.04
N LYS A 208 0.46 1.18 -30.63
CA LYS A 208 -0.34 2.06 -31.46
C LYS A 208 0.56 2.40 -32.64
N ARG A 209 0.42 1.64 -33.73
CA ARG A 209 1.06 1.98 -34.99
C ARG A 209 0.51 3.35 -35.40
N PRO A 210 1.39 4.29 -35.78
CA PRO A 210 1.00 5.66 -36.11
C PRO A 210 -0.01 5.71 -37.26
#